data_AF-A0A0K2XHG6-F1
#
_entry.id   AF-A0A0K2XHG6-F1
#
_cell.length_a   1.000
_cell.length_b   1.000
_cell.length_c   1.000
_cell.angle_alpha   90.00
_cell.angle_beta   90.00
_cell.angle_gamma   90.00
#
_symmetry.space_group_name_H-M   'P 1'
#
loop_
_entity.id
_entity.type
_entity.pdbx_description
1 polymer ?
#
loop_
_entity_poly.entity_id
_entity_poly.type
_entity_poly.pdbx_seq_one_letter_code
_entity_poly.pdbx_strand_id
1 'polypeptide(L)'
;MSKWWVFLLLGALVAREDPFESSKSMGRMGLGDEVPDYFRYINVNLPSTARVLTKVTLTYKSIDASVHSQSVDIDQRIDWHYPIKVTQQAAILGVEDNIYRVGDFDFWIHGNKLYLHTSDKIQRSFVLIDPYRLIIDIDRGERALQDHKEIHKKYVNSVALETHDNFYRFSIVLDGQYQYKIEQKNNYLVIDLR
;
A
#
# COMPACT_ATOMS: atom_id res chain seq x y z
N MET A 1 -60.40 3.55 40.31
CA MET A 1 -60.11 3.39 38.87
C MET A 1 -58.60 3.59 38.68
N SER A 2 -57.81 2.51 38.68
CA SER A 2 -56.33 2.63 38.67
C SER A 2 -55.62 1.41 38.07
N LYS A 3 -56.19 0.82 37.00
CA LYS A 3 -55.59 -0.34 36.30
C LYS A 3 -54.81 0.02 35.03
N TRP A 4 -54.35 1.27 34.89
CA TRP A 4 -53.52 1.71 33.75
C TRP A 4 -52.08 2.08 34.12
N TRP A 5 -51.71 2.00 35.40
CA TRP A 5 -50.33 2.30 35.83
C TRP A 5 -49.39 1.09 35.78
N VAL A 6 -49.93 -0.12 35.64
CA VAL A 6 -49.11 -1.35 35.61
C VAL A 6 -48.40 -1.53 34.26
N PHE A 7 -48.98 -1.05 33.15
CA PHE A 7 -48.34 -1.17 31.83
C PHE A 7 -47.16 -0.22 31.61
N LEU A 8 -47.10 0.90 32.34
CA LEU A 8 -46.01 1.87 32.25
C LEU A 8 -44.76 1.44 33.04
N LEU A 9 -44.93 0.56 34.03
CA LEU A 9 -43.84 0.00 34.85
C LEU A 9 -43.15 -1.21 34.21
N LEU A 10 -43.81 -1.94 33.29
CA LEU A 10 -43.21 -3.07 32.58
C LEU A 10 -42.34 -2.68 31.37
N GLY A 11 -42.53 -1.49 30.80
CA GLY A 11 -41.68 -0.98 29.71
C GLY A 11 -40.29 -0.50 30.17
N ALA A 12 -40.15 -0.16 31.45
CA ALA A 12 -38.88 0.28 32.03
C ALA A 12 -37.91 -0.87 32.35
N LEU A 13 -38.38 -2.13 32.31
CA LEU A 13 -37.55 -3.31 32.57
C LEU A 13 -36.80 -3.83 31.32
N VAL A 14 -37.04 -3.25 30.14
CA VAL A 14 -36.36 -3.65 28.88
C VAL A 14 -35.22 -2.70 28.50
N ALA A 15 -34.94 -1.69 29.31
CA ALA A 15 -33.83 -0.77 29.06
C ALA A 15 -32.88 -0.77 30.24
N ARG A 16 -31.82 -1.59 30.15
CA ARG A 16 -30.42 -1.28 30.49
C ARG A 16 -29.54 -2.48 30.13
N GLU A 17 -29.29 -2.67 28.83
CA GLU A 17 -27.93 -3.08 28.46
C GLU A 17 -27.08 -1.82 28.63
N ASP A 18 -26.07 -1.87 29.49
CA ASP A 18 -25.16 -0.76 29.71
C ASP A 18 -24.42 -0.49 28.38
N PRO A 19 -24.63 0.66 27.71
CA PRO A 19 -24.01 0.93 26.42
C PRO A 19 -22.48 1.11 26.55
N PHE A 20 -21.95 1.01 27.77
CA PHE A 20 -20.53 1.12 28.09
C PHE A 20 -19.97 -0.09 28.86
N GLU A 21 -20.54 -1.30 28.72
CA GLU A 21 -19.78 -2.49 29.11
C GLU A 21 -18.48 -2.55 28.29
N SER A 22 -17.32 -2.59 28.98
CA SER A 22 -16.05 -2.78 28.29
C SER A 22 -16.11 -4.12 27.58
N SER A 23 -16.04 -4.13 26.25
CA SER A 23 -16.03 -5.36 25.48
C SER A 23 -14.93 -6.27 26.01
N LYS A 24 -15.33 -7.44 26.54
CA LYS A 24 -14.42 -8.49 26.99
C LYS A 24 -13.43 -8.75 25.85
N SER A 25 -12.16 -8.49 26.16
CA SER A 25 -11.01 -8.64 25.28
C SER A 25 -11.35 -8.37 23.82
N MET A 26 -11.22 -7.11 23.43
CA MET A 26 -10.61 -6.80 22.14
C MET A 26 -9.26 -7.55 22.13
N GLY A 27 -9.27 -8.83 21.76
CA GLY A 27 -8.07 -9.53 21.34
C GLY A 27 -7.52 -8.62 20.28
N ARG A 28 -6.41 -7.93 20.59
CA ARG A 28 -5.84 -6.81 19.84
C ARG A 28 -6.28 -6.96 18.40
N MET A 29 -7.31 -6.21 18.02
CA MET A 29 -7.67 -6.09 16.63
C MET A 29 -6.42 -5.46 16.08
N GLY A 30 -5.54 -6.32 15.53
CA GLY A 30 -4.38 -5.86 14.83
C GLY A 30 -4.99 -4.86 13.87
N LEU A 31 -4.59 -3.59 14.03
CA LEU A 31 -4.55 -2.72 12.89
C LEU A 31 -3.86 -3.57 11.85
N GLY A 32 -4.64 -4.16 10.93
CA GLY A 32 -4.05 -4.80 9.79
C GLY A 32 -3.14 -3.72 9.25
N ASP A 33 -1.88 -4.06 9.02
CA ASP A 33 -1.01 -3.24 8.18
C ASP A 33 -1.61 -3.25 6.75
N GLU A 34 -2.82 -2.70 6.61
CA GLU A 34 -3.40 -2.30 5.36
C GLU A 34 -2.63 -1.05 5.01
N VAL A 35 -1.59 -1.23 4.21
CA VAL A 35 -1.00 -0.10 3.53
C VAL A 35 -2.11 0.48 2.65
N PRO A 36 -2.57 1.71 2.91
CA PRO A 36 -3.53 2.34 2.03
C PRO A 36 -2.94 2.41 0.62
N ASP A 37 -3.64 1.79 -0.33
CA ASP A 37 -3.25 1.83 -1.75
C ASP A 37 -3.57 3.22 -2.31
N TYR A 38 -2.65 4.15 -2.09
CA TYR A 38 -2.79 5.53 -2.54
C TYR A 38 -2.67 5.63 -4.07
N PHE A 39 -3.44 6.55 -4.65
CA PHE A 39 -3.34 6.88 -6.06
C PHE A 39 -1.92 7.34 -6.43
N ARG A 40 -1.23 6.57 -7.27
CA ARG A 40 0.12 6.91 -7.76
C ARG A 40 0.04 7.82 -8.97
N TYR A 41 -0.35 7.27 -10.11
CA TYR A 41 -0.57 8.04 -11.32
C TYR A 41 -1.53 7.34 -12.29
N ILE A 42 -2.08 8.12 -13.22
CA ILE A 42 -2.77 7.63 -14.41
C ILE A 42 -2.30 8.43 -15.62
N ASN A 43 -2.20 7.76 -16.76
CA ASN A 43 -1.95 8.40 -18.05
C ASN A 43 -3.27 8.57 -18.81
N VAL A 44 -3.59 9.79 -19.18
CA VAL A 44 -4.78 10.16 -19.94
C VAL A 44 -4.37 10.50 -21.37
N ASN A 45 -4.76 9.65 -22.32
CA ASN A 45 -4.56 9.91 -23.74
C ASN A 45 -5.67 10.82 -24.27
N LEU A 46 -5.30 11.74 -25.16
CA LEU A 46 -6.24 12.65 -25.81
C LEU A 46 -6.47 12.23 -27.27
N PRO A 47 -7.64 12.52 -27.85
CA PRO A 47 -7.91 12.23 -29.25
C PRO A 47 -7.00 13.06 -30.17
N SER A 48 -6.81 12.59 -31.40
CA SER A 48 -5.96 13.24 -32.41
C SER A 48 -6.39 14.66 -32.81
N THR A 49 -7.59 15.06 -32.41
CA THR A 49 -8.18 16.40 -32.63
C THR A 49 -7.92 17.37 -31.48
N ALA A 50 -7.39 16.95 -30.33
CA ALA A 50 -7.17 17.81 -29.17
C ALA A 50 -6.04 18.83 -29.42
N ARG A 51 -6.28 20.13 -29.13
CA ARG A 51 -5.31 21.22 -29.41
C ARG A 51 -5.13 22.21 -28.26
N VAL A 52 -6.15 22.40 -27.45
CA VAL A 52 -6.15 23.33 -26.31
C VAL A 52 -6.72 22.60 -25.11
N LEU A 53 -5.98 22.58 -24.01
CA LEU A 53 -6.43 22.12 -22.70
C LEU A 53 -7.02 23.32 -21.96
N THR A 54 -8.34 23.34 -21.81
CA THR A 54 -9.06 24.47 -21.22
C THR A 54 -9.12 24.39 -19.70
N LYS A 55 -9.51 23.24 -19.15
CA LYS A 55 -9.78 23.06 -17.72
C LYS A 55 -9.51 21.63 -17.27
N VAL A 56 -9.06 21.47 -16.02
CA VAL A 56 -9.00 20.19 -15.32
C VAL A 56 -10.06 20.17 -14.23
N THR A 57 -10.85 19.10 -14.17
CA THR A 57 -11.86 18.87 -13.14
C THR A 57 -11.54 17.58 -12.40
N LEU A 58 -11.29 17.67 -11.09
CA LEU A 58 -11.09 16.52 -10.22
C LEU A 58 -12.36 16.27 -9.42
N THR A 59 -12.92 15.07 -9.57
CA THR A 59 -14.09 14.63 -8.79
C THR A 59 -13.63 13.66 -7.71
N TYR A 60 -14.04 13.90 -6.47
CA TYR A 60 -13.62 13.13 -5.31
C TYR A 60 -14.80 12.87 -4.37
N LYS A 61 -14.63 11.86 -3.52
CA LYS A 61 -15.59 11.49 -2.47
C LYS A 61 -15.05 11.94 -1.12
N SER A 62 -15.85 12.68 -0.36
CA SER A 62 -15.52 13.13 1.00
C SER A 62 -15.62 12.00 2.02
N ILE A 63 -15.13 12.24 3.25
CA ILE A 63 -15.18 11.27 4.36
C ILE A 63 -16.61 10.86 4.74
N ASP A 64 -17.58 11.74 4.50
CA ASP A 64 -19.02 11.51 4.68
C ASP A 64 -19.68 10.82 3.49
N ALA A 65 -18.88 10.34 2.53
CA ALA A 65 -19.30 9.71 1.29
C ALA A 65 -20.01 10.60 0.26
N SER A 66 -20.09 11.92 0.48
CA SER A 66 -20.60 12.86 -0.52
C SER A 66 -19.60 13.06 -1.67
N VAL A 67 -20.08 13.47 -2.85
CA VAL A 67 -19.26 13.65 -4.06
C VAL A 67 -19.10 15.13 -4.37
N HIS A 68 -17.86 15.58 -4.55
CA HIS A 68 -17.51 16.97 -4.88
C HIS A 68 -16.59 17.05 -6.09
N SER A 69 -16.48 18.24 -6.67
CA SER A 69 -15.57 18.51 -7.78
C SER A 69 -14.81 19.81 -7.56
N GLN A 70 -13.51 19.79 -7.87
CA GLN A 70 -12.63 20.97 -7.90
C GLN A 70 -12.16 21.20 -9.34
N SER A 71 -12.24 22.43 -9.82
CA SER A 71 -11.82 22.81 -11.17
C SER A 71 -10.66 23.80 -11.16
N VAL A 72 -9.75 23.68 -12.13
CA VAL A 72 -8.65 24.62 -12.37
C VAL A 72 -8.59 24.93 -13.87
N ASP A 73 -8.62 26.21 -14.20
CA ASP A 73 -8.51 26.69 -15.58
C ASP A 73 -7.04 26.73 -16.02
N ILE A 74 -6.79 26.41 -17.30
CA ILE A 74 -5.44 26.26 -17.87
C ILE A 74 -5.32 27.09 -19.15
N ASP A 75 -6.23 26.91 -20.10
CA ASP A 75 -6.28 27.59 -21.41
C ASP A 75 -4.94 27.62 -22.18
N GLN A 76 -4.30 26.44 -22.30
CA GLN A 76 -3.01 26.31 -22.98
C GLN A 76 -3.05 25.31 -24.14
N ARG A 77 -2.20 25.54 -25.14
CA ARG A 77 -2.00 24.61 -26.25
C ARG A 77 -1.27 23.36 -25.78
N ILE A 78 -1.61 22.23 -26.38
CA ILE A 78 -1.04 20.91 -26.05
C ILE A 78 -0.64 20.15 -27.31
N ASP A 79 0.33 19.24 -27.15
CA ASP A 79 0.63 18.19 -28.14
C ASP A 79 -0.03 16.88 -27.68
N TRP A 80 -1.08 16.47 -28.41
CA TRP A 80 -1.91 15.31 -28.07
C TRP A 80 -1.19 13.97 -28.29
N HIS A 81 -0.05 13.95 -28.99
CA HIS A 81 0.74 12.72 -29.15
C HIS A 81 1.33 12.24 -27.81
N TYR A 82 1.36 13.11 -26.80
CA TYR A 82 1.85 12.80 -25.46
C TYR A 82 0.69 12.72 -24.45
N PRO A 83 0.63 11.68 -23.61
CA PRO A 83 -0.39 11.56 -22.58
C PRO A 83 -0.23 12.62 -21.49
N ILE A 84 -1.36 13.03 -20.90
CA ILE A 84 -1.36 13.81 -19.66
C ILE A 84 -1.20 12.84 -18.48
N LYS A 85 -0.13 13.01 -17.69
CA LYS A 85 0.08 12.26 -16.45
C LYS A 85 -0.56 13.01 -15.28
N VAL A 86 -1.55 12.39 -14.63
CA VAL A 86 -2.11 12.88 -13.36
C VAL A 86 -1.47 12.09 -12.23
N THR A 87 -0.95 12.77 -11.22
CA THR A 87 -0.22 12.18 -10.09
C THR A 87 -0.51 13.00 -8.83
N GLN A 88 -0.38 12.40 -7.64
CA GLN A 88 -0.52 13.13 -6.39
C GLN A 88 0.82 13.72 -5.94
N GLN A 89 0.91 15.04 -5.83
CA GLN A 89 2.03 15.70 -5.16
C GLN A 89 1.82 15.56 -3.65
N ALA A 90 2.88 15.32 -2.89
CA ALA A 90 2.87 15.31 -1.42
C ALA A 90 2.22 14.15 -0.66
N ALA A 91 1.25 13.41 -1.20
CA ALA A 91 0.85 12.14 -0.55
C ALA A 91 1.92 11.04 -0.67
N ILE A 92 2.88 11.25 -1.57
CA ILE A 92 4.11 10.48 -1.72
C ILE A 92 5.29 11.22 -1.04
N LEU A 93 5.16 12.49 -0.64
CA LEU A 93 6.25 13.30 -0.03
C LEU A 93 6.34 13.10 1.49
N GLY A 94 6.32 11.83 1.89
CA GLY A 94 7.06 11.33 3.05
C GLY A 94 7.92 10.11 2.70
N VAL A 95 7.96 9.70 1.42
CA VAL A 95 8.42 8.36 1.00
C VAL A 95 9.42 8.37 -0.17
N GLU A 96 9.69 9.48 -0.86
CA GLU A 96 10.70 9.46 -1.94
C GLU A 96 12.09 9.03 -1.45
N ASP A 97 12.46 9.33 -0.20
CA ASP A 97 13.73 8.88 0.37
C ASP A 97 13.78 7.38 0.73
N ASN A 98 12.63 6.68 0.70
CA ASN A 98 12.51 5.29 1.17
C ASN A 98 11.95 4.32 0.12
N ILE A 99 11.49 4.76 -1.06
CA ILE A 99 11.12 3.87 -2.17
C ILE A 99 12.32 3.69 -3.10
N TYR A 100 12.76 2.44 -3.21
CA TYR A 100 13.85 1.98 -4.04
C TYR A 100 13.28 1.16 -5.20
N ARG A 101 13.55 1.60 -6.43
CA ARG A 101 13.23 0.79 -7.61
C ARG A 101 14.32 -0.27 -7.78
N VAL A 102 13.91 -1.54 -7.86
CA VAL A 102 14.77 -2.71 -8.08
C VAL A 102 14.22 -3.48 -9.28
N GLY A 103 14.83 -3.29 -10.45
CA GLY A 103 14.26 -3.71 -11.73
C GLY A 103 12.94 -3.00 -12.02
N ASP A 104 11.89 -3.78 -12.26
CA ASP A 104 10.53 -3.28 -12.50
C ASP A 104 9.69 -3.21 -11.21
N PHE A 105 10.29 -3.48 -10.04
CA PHE A 105 9.59 -3.53 -8.75
C PHE A 105 9.91 -2.33 -7.86
N ASP A 106 8.92 -1.92 -7.07
CA ASP A 106 9.11 -0.92 -6.02
C ASP A 106 9.31 -1.62 -4.67
N PHE A 107 10.39 -1.27 -3.99
CA PHE A 107 10.75 -1.75 -2.66
C PHE A 107 10.80 -0.59 -1.68
N TRP A 108 10.23 -0.71 -0.49
CA TRP A 108 10.41 0.32 0.54
C TRP A 108 10.40 -0.21 1.96
N ILE A 109 10.86 0.63 2.87
CA ILE A 109 11.02 0.33 4.30
C ILE A 109 10.11 1.25 5.10
N HIS A 110 9.28 0.69 5.97
CA HIS A 110 8.47 1.46 6.91
C HIS A 110 8.43 0.78 8.28
N GLY A 111 8.94 1.46 9.31
CA GLY A 111 9.11 0.85 10.63
C GLY A 111 10.05 -0.36 10.55
N ASN A 112 9.60 -1.51 11.05
CA ASN A 112 10.30 -2.79 10.97
C ASN A 112 9.84 -3.66 9.78
N LYS A 113 9.08 -3.09 8.84
CA LYS A 113 8.51 -3.81 7.71
C LYS A 113 9.17 -3.40 6.41
N LEU A 114 9.42 -4.40 5.58
CA LEU A 114 9.84 -4.23 4.19
C LEU A 114 8.65 -4.54 3.29
N TYR A 115 8.51 -3.78 2.22
CA TYR A 115 7.42 -3.93 1.28
C TYR A 115 7.97 -4.06 -0.12
N LEU A 116 7.47 -5.04 -0.85
CA LEU A 116 7.75 -5.25 -2.27
C LEU A 116 6.43 -5.21 -3.03
N HIS A 117 6.31 -4.27 -3.97
CA HIS A 117 5.15 -4.15 -4.84
C HIS A 117 5.19 -5.24 -5.93
N THR A 118 4.45 -6.33 -5.71
CA THR A 118 4.29 -7.43 -6.66
C THR A 118 3.00 -8.22 -6.40
N SER A 119 2.35 -8.66 -7.48
CA SER A 119 1.28 -9.66 -7.46
C SER A 119 1.78 -11.09 -7.62
N ASP A 120 3.07 -11.28 -7.89
CA ASP A 120 3.69 -12.59 -8.09
C ASP A 120 3.74 -13.37 -6.77
N LYS A 121 3.47 -14.67 -6.83
CA LYS A 121 3.40 -15.49 -5.62
C LYS A 121 4.79 -15.85 -5.13
N ILE A 122 4.91 -15.93 -3.81
CA ILE A 122 6.11 -16.44 -3.15
C ILE A 122 6.23 -17.94 -3.42
N GLN A 123 7.36 -18.36 -3.95
CA GLN A 123 7.73 -19.76 -4.03
C GLN A 123 8.40 -20.22 -2.74
N ARG A 124 9.34 -19.42 -2.21
CA ARG A 124 10.05 -19.69 -0.94
C ARG A 124 10.74 -18.45 -0.40
N SER A 125 11.10 -18.53 0.88
CA SER A 125 12.00 -17.57 1.52
C SER A 125 12.90 -18.28 2.52
N PHE A 126 14.11 -17.77 2.72
CA PHE A 126 15.07 -18.28 3.68
C PHE A 126 16.18 -17.26 3.95
N VAL A 127 16.99 -17.48 4.98
CA VAL A 127 18.13 -16.63 5.32
C VAL A 127 19.44 -17.36 5.00
N LEU A 128 20.42 -16.63 4.49
CA LEU A 128 21.82 -17.05 4.40
C LEU A 128 22.63 -16.22 5.39
N ILE A 129 23.61 -16.83 6.07
CA ILE A 129 24.29 -16.23 7.23
C ILE A 129 25.60 -15.49 6.89
N ASP A 130 26.12 -15.61 5.67
CA ASP A 130 27.38 -14.98 5.27
C ASP A 130 27.33 -14.47 3.80
N PRO A 131 27.21 -13.15 3.56
CA PRO A 131 26.69 -12.16 4.51
C PRO A 131 25.24 -12.49 4.93
N TYR A 132 24.80 -11.96 6.07
CA TYR A 132 23.43 -12.18 6.56
C TYR A 132 22.41 -11.52 5.62
N ARG A 133 21.68 -12.34 4.85
CA ARG A 133 20.75 -11.87 3.82
C ARG A 133 19.48 -12.71 3.77
N LEU A 134 18.36 -12.02 3.63
CA LEU A 134 17.05 -12.62 3.39
C LEU A 134 16.89 -12.86 1.88
N ILE A 135 16.62 -14.12 1.52
CA ILE A 135 16.32 -14.55 0.17
C ILE A 135 14.82 -14.75 0.02
N ILE A 136 14.24 -14.19 -1.04
CA ILE A 136 12.84 -14.35 -1.40
C ILE A 136 12.77 -14.70 -2.88
N ASP A 137 12.23 -15.88 -3.18
CA ASP A 137 11.95 -16.31 -4.55
C ASP A 137 10.47 -16.12 -4.85
N ILE A 138 10.14 -15.38 -5.89
CA ILE A 138 8.78 -15.16 -6.39
C ILE A 138 8.63 -15.71 -7.82
N ASP A 139 7.39 -15.99 -8.23
CA ASP A 139 7.08 -16.29 -9.63
C ASP A 139 7.66 -15.21 -10.56
N ARG A 140 8.13 -15.63 -11.74
CA ARG A 140 8.74 -14.72 -12.72
C ARG A 140 7.86 -14.48 -13.94
N GLY A 141 8.02 -13.29 -14.50
CA GLY A 141 7.61 -13.00 -15.87
C GLY A 141 8.64 -13.50 -16.90
N GLU A 142 8.31 -13.29 -18.18
CA GLU A 142 9.17 -13.70 -19.30
C GLU A 142 10.49 -12.93 -19.34
N ARG A 143 10.47 -11.64 -18.95
CA ARG A 143 11.63 -10.76 -19.02
C ARG A 143 12.72 -11.19 -18.05
N ALA A 144 13.96 -11.25 -18.52
CA ALA A 144 15.12 -11.36 -17.64
C ALA A 144 15.41 -10.01 -16.96
N LEU A 145 15.52 -10.04 -15.64
CA LEU A 145 15.82 -8.91 -14.77
C LEU A 145 17.07 -9.20 -13.94
N GLN A 146 17.96 -8.22 -13.88
CA GLN A 146 19.09 -8.18 -12.95
C GLN A 146 19.26 -6.74 -12.48
N ASP A 147 19.27 -6.52 -11.18
CA ASP A 147 19.49 -5.20 -10.61
C ASP A 147 20.12 -5.28 -9.22
N HIS A 148 20.83 -4.24 -8.82
CA HIS A 148 21.44 -4.13 -7.49
C HIS A 148 21.35 -2.71 -6.98
N LYS A 149 20.82 -2.55 -5.77
CA LYS A 149 20.60 -1.27 -5.13
C LYS A 149 21.20 -1.23 -3.73
N GLU A 150 22.15 -0.33 -3.53
CA GLU A 150 22.59 0.08 -2.20
C GLU A 150 21.55 0.98 -1.54
N ILE A 151 21.16 0.65 -0.31
CA ILE A 151 20.09 1.32 0.45
C ILE A 151 20.66 2.04 1.67
N HIS A 152 21.52 1.36 2.45
CA HIS A 152 22.15 1.87 3.67
C HIS A 152 21.16 2.55 4.64
N LYS A 153 20.03 1.88 4.90
CA LYS A 153 19.04 2.31 5.88
C LYS A 153 18.93 1.26 6.98
N LYS A 154 18.30 1.65 8.09
CA LYS A 154 17.97 0.72 9.18
C LYS A 154 17.32 -0.54 8.61
N TYR A 155 17.78 -1.69 9.06
CA TYR A 155 17.45 -3.05 8.63
C TYR A 155 18.07 -3.51 7.31
N VAL A 156 18.29 -2.64 6.32
CA VAL A 156 18.66 -3.06 4.96
C VAL A 156 19.89 -2.30 4.44
N ASN A 157 20.95 -3.06 4.18
CA ASN A 157 22.16 -2.56 3.54
C ASN A 157 21.96 -2.44 2.03
N SER A 158 21.55 -3.53 1.37
CA SER A 158 21.35 -3.58 -0.08
C SER A 158 20.26 -4.58 -0.50
N VAL A 159 19.76 -4.43 -1.72
CA VAL A 159 18.82 -5.36 -2.35
C VAL A 159 19.34 -5.68 -3.75
N ALA A 160 19.44 -6.97 -4.06
CA ALA A 160 19.69 -7.47 -5.41
C ALA A 160 18.47 -8.21 -5.94
N LEU A 161 18.24 -8.11 -7.25
CA LEU A 161 17.27 -8.89 -8.00
C LEU A 161 18.01 -9.69 -9.08
N GLU A 162 17.75 -10.98 -9.16
CA GLU A 162 18.33 -11.86 -10.18
C GLU A 162 17.27 -12.78 -10.77
N THR A 163 17.39 -13.09 -12.07
CA THR A 163 16.55 -14.07 -12.74
C THR A 163 17.17 -15.45 -12.67
N HIS A 164 16.37 -16.41 -12.19
CA HIS A 164 16.66 -17.84 -12.31
C HIS A 164 15.66 -18.49 -13.28
N ASP A 165 15.82 -19.79 -13.53
CA ASP A 165 15.02 -20.53 -14.52
C ASP A 165 13.53 -20.28 -14.38
N ASN A 166 12.98 -20.43 -13.16
CA ASN A 166 11.53 -20.41 -12.89
C ASN A 166 11.09 -19.35 -11.87
N PHE A 167 11.98 -18.47 -11.41
CA PHE A 167 11.67 -17.47 -10.40
C PHE A 167 12.57 -16.23 -10.50
N TYR A 168 12.09 -15.12 -9.96
CA TYR A 168 12.93 -13.99 -9.60
C TYR A 168 13.40 -14.15 -8.16
N ARG A 169 14.67 -13.88 -7.90
CA ARG A 169 15.26 -13.91 -6.56
C ARG A 169 15.59 -12.50 -6.10
N PHE A 170 14.98 -12.12 -5.00
CA PHE A 170 15.42 -10.97 -4.21
C PHE A 170 16.40 -11.44 -3.15
N SER A 171 17.57 -10.80 -3.10
CA SER A 171 18.59 -10.99 -2.07
C SER A 171 18.76 -9.68 -1.30
N ILE A 172 18.19 -9.63 -0.10
CA ILE A 172 18.16 -8.45 0.75
C ILE A 172 19.24 -8.61 1.83
N VAL A 173 20.34 -7.87 1.72
CA VAL A 173 21.39 -7.87 2.74
C VAL A 173 20.92 -7.03 3.91
N LEU A 174 20.81 -7.65 5.09
CA LEU A 174 20.31 -6.99 6.29
C LEU A 174 21.46 -6.44 7.13
N ASP A 175 21.19 -5.42 7.95
CA ASP A 175 22.18 -4.82 8.87
C ASP A 175 22.40 -5.63 10.16
N GLY A 176 21.60 -6.67 10.38
CA GLY A 176 21.59 -7.49 11.58
C GLY A 176 20.84 -8.79 11.39
N GLN A 177 20.86 -9.63 12.44
CA GLN A 177 20.16 -10.90 12.44
C GLN A 177 18.73 -10.69 12.95
N TYR A 178 17.75 -10.93 12.08
CA TYR A 178 16.33 -10.73 12.39
C TYR A 178 15.54 -12.00 12.12
N GLN A 179 14.57 -12.27 12.98
CA GLN A 179 13.51 -13.18 12.59
C GLN A 179 12.58 -12.46 11.61
N TYR A 180 11.91 -13.21 10.72
CA TYR A 180 11.01 -12.60 9.76
C TYR A 180 9.71 -13.39 9.60
N LYS A 181 8.64 -12.67 9.28
CA LYS A 181 7.37 -13.23 8.80
C LYS A 181 7.03 -12.57 7.47
N ILE A 182 6.63 -13.35 6.47
CA ILE A 182 6.18 -12.81 5.17
C ILE A 182 4.69 -13.08 5.00
N GLU A 183 3.98 -12.06 4.50
CA GLU A 183 2.57 -12.12 4.13
C GLU A 183 2.36 -11.51 2.75
N GLN A 184 1.59 -12.18 1.89
CA GLN A 184 1.08 -11.59 0.65
C GLN A 184 -0.21 -10.84 0.96
N LYS A 185 -0.25 -9.54 0.68
CA LYS A 185 -1.41 -8.65 0.86
C LYS A 185 -1.66 -7.85 -0.42
N ASN A 186 -2.74 -8.17 -1.13
CA ASN A 186 -3.06 -7.55 -2.42
C ASN A 186 -1.85 -7.63 -3.39
N ASN A 187 -1.37 -6.49 -3.88
CA ASN A 187 -0.21 -6.37 -4.77
C ASN A 187 1.10 -6.18 -3.99
N TYR A 188 1.17 -6.60 -2.73
CA TYR A 188 2.34 -6.43 -1.90
C TYR A 188 2.75 -7.71 -1.21
N LEU A 189 4.06 -7.91 -1.19
CA LEU A 189 4.73 -8.82 -0.28
C LEU A 189 5.26 -8.00 0.90
N VAL A 190 4.78 -8.31 2.10
CA VAL A 190 5.12 -7.60 3.34
C VAL A 190 5.99 -8.49 4.21
N ILE A 191 7.21 -8.06 4.48
CA ILE A 191 8.16 -8.74 5.37
C ILE A 191 8.21 -8.00 6.71
N ASP A 192 7.79 -8.64 7.78
CA ASP A 192 7.86 -8.14 9.16
C ASP A 192 9.14 -8.65 9.83
N LEU A 193 10.10 -7.76 10.11
CA LEU A 193 11.36 -8.09 10.78
C LEU A 193 11.21 -7.96 12.31
N ARG A 194 11.68 -8.95 13.07
CA ARG A 194 11.54 -9.05 14.53
C ARG A 194 12.86 -9.30 15.22
#